data_AF-E4Z5Y4-F1
#
_entry.id   AF-E4Z5Y4-F1
#
_cell.length_a   1.000
_cell.length_b   1.000
_cell.length_c   1.000
_cell.angle_alpha   90.00
_cell.angle_beta   90.00
_cell.angle_gamma   90.00
#
_symmetry.space_group_name_H-M   'P 1'
#
loop_
_entity.id
_entity.type
_entity.pdbx_description
1 polymer ?
#
loop_
_entity_poly.entity_id
_entity_poly.type
_entity_poly.pdbx_seq_one_letter_code
_entity_poly.pdbx_strand_id
1 'polypeptide(L)'
;MKLCVCLGIISLALWVRIYLIERSEALFKVSLISIASALLLALEILDFPPLYRIFDAHSLWHCGTIPAPWLLYPALMEDLYNVQKSKTKLP
;
A
#
# COMPACT_ATOMS: atom_id res chain seq x y z
N MET A 1 -16.36 5.84 7.49
CA MET A 1 -15.30 4.93 7.97
C MET A 1 -15.57 3.46 7.74
N LYS A 2 -16.66 2.85 8.22
CA LYS A 2 -16.88 1.38 8.15
C LYS A 2 -16.70 0.76 6.75
N LEU A 3 -17.31 1.35 5.72
CA LEU A 3 -17.16 0.87 4.34
C LEU A 3 -15.71 0.97 3.84
N CYS A 4 -15.02 2.09 4.10
CA CYS A 4 -13.63 2.29 3.71
C CYS A 4 -12.70 1.26 4.37
N VAL A 5 -12.95 0.93 5.63
CA VAL A 5 -12.20 -0.10 6.37
C VAL A 5 -12.43 -1.47 5.72
N CYS A 6 -13.68 -1.84 5.43
CA CYS A 6 -13.98 -3.11 4.76
C CYS A 6 -13.28 -3.22 3.39
N LEU A 7 -13.37 -2.17 2.57
CA LEU A 7 -12.72 -2.14 1.26
C LEU A 7 -11.18 -2.20 1.38
N GLY A 8 -10.61 -1.52 2.37
CA GLY A 8 -9.18 -1.58 2.67
C GLY A 8 -8.70 -2.97 3.05
N ILE A 9 -9.45 -3.68 3.92
CA ILE A 9 -9.14 -5.07 4.30
C ILE A 9 -9.23 -6.01 3.10
N ILE A 10 -10.25 -5.87 2.27
CA ILE A 10 -10.41 -6.66 1.05
C ILE A 10 -9.22 -6.41 0.10
N SER A 11 -8.85 -5.15 -0.12
CA SER A 11 -7.73 -4.78 -0.97
C SER A 11 -6.40 -5.34 -0.46
N LEU A 12 -6.13 -5.21 0.85
CA LEU A 12 -4.95 -5.79 1.50
C LEU A 12 -4.88 -7.31 1.29
N ALA A 13 -5.97 -8.02 1.56
CA ALA A 13 -6.03 -9.46 1.42
C ALA A 13 -5.79 -9.90 -0.04
N LEU A 14 -6.34 -9.17 -1.01
CA LEU A 14 -6.13 -9.44 -2.43
C LEU A 14 -4.67 -9.26 -2.84
N TRP A 15 -4.04 -8.14 -2.48
CA TRP A 15 -2.64 -7.89 -2.85
C TRP A 15 -1.69 -8.93 -2.26
N VAL A 16 -1.84 -9.23 -0.97
CA VAL A 16 -1.05 -10.26 -0.29
C VAL A 16 -1.28 -11.62 -0.92
N ARG A 17 -2.54 -12.01 -1.21
CA ARG A 17 -2.85 -13.28 -1.85
C ARG A 17 -2.22 -13.40 -3.23
N ILE A 18 -2.34 -12.38 -4.07
CA ILE A 18 -1.79 -12.37 -5.42
C ILE A 18 -0.26 -12.47 -5.36
N TYR A 19 0.38 -11.72 -4.44
CA TYR A 19 1.82 -11.85 -4.21
C TYR A 19 2.23 -13.27 -3.79
N LEU A 20 1.48 -13.92 -2.90
CA LEU A 20 1.81 -15.28 -2.45
C LEU A 20 1.76 -16.32 -3.58
N ILE A 21 0.94 -16.07 -4.61
CA ILE A 21 0.79 -16.93 -5.79
C ILE A 21 1.87 -16.63 -6.83
N GLU A 22 1.99 -15.37 -7.26
CA GLU A 22 2.85 -14.98 -8.39
C GLU A 22 4.30 -14.72 -7.99
N ARG A 23 4.54 -14.33 -6.73
CA ARG A 23 5.88 -14.06 -6.16
C ARG A 23 6.74 -13.04 -6.92
N SER A 24 6.12 -12.11 -7.65
CA SER A 24 6.86 -11.04 -8.35
C SER A 24 7.36 -9.95 -7.39
N GLU A 25 8.47 -9.29 -7.74
CA GLU A 25 9.04 -8.19 -6.97
C GLU A 25 8.10 -6.96 -6.91
N ALA A 26 7.42 -6.65 -8.02
CA ALA A 26 6.43 -5.57 -8.06
C ALA A 26 5.27 -5.84 -7.08
N LEU A 27 4.75 -7.08 -7.05
CA LEU A 27 3.68 -7.46 -6.14
C LEU A 27 4.13 -7.50 -4.68
N PHE A 28 5.40 -7.82 -4.42
CA PHE A 28 5.99 -7.68 -3.08
C PHE A 28 5.92 -6.23 -2.61
N LYS A 29 6.38 -5.28 -3.44
CA LYS A 29 6.36 -3.83 -3.13
C LYS A 29 4.93 -3.35 -2.88
N VAL A 30 3.97 -3.72 -3.73
CA VAL A 30 2.56 -3.34 -3.58
C VAL A 30 1.94 -3.96 -2.31
N SER A 31 2.26 -5.21 -2.00
CA SER A 31 1.79 -5.88 -0.77
C SER A 31 2.35 -5.21 0.48
N LEU A 32 3.64 -4.87 0.47
CA LEU A 32 4.30 -4.16 1.57
C LEU A 32 3.67 -2.79 1.81
N ILE A 33 3.44 -2.01 0.75
CA ILE A 33 2.76 -0.71 0.82
C ILE A 33 1.31 -0.87 1.32
N SER A 34 0.62 -1.93 0.90
CA SER A 34 -0.75 -2.23 1.37
C SER A 34 -0.79 -2.54 2.86
N ILE A 35 0.16 -3.33 3.36
CA ILE A 35 0.31 -3.63 4.79
C ILE A 35 0.63 -2.34 5.57
N ALA A 36 1.58 -1.55 5.09
CA ALA A 36 1.95 -0.28 5.73
C ALA A 36 0.75 0.68 5.79
N SER A 37 -0.02 0.79 4.71
CA SER A 37 -1.25 1.60 4.65
C SER A 37 -2.29 1.12 5.66
N ALA A 38 -2.44 -0.20 5.85
CA ALA A 38 -3.36 -0.75 6.84
C ALA A 38 -2.93 -0.46 8.28
N LEU A 39 -1.61 -0.49 8.56
CA LEU A 39 -1.07 -0.10 9.87
C LEU A 39 -1.31 1.39 10.16
N LEU A 40 -1.09 2.24 9.17
CA LEU A 40 -1.42 3.67 9.30
C LEU A 40 -2.91 3.85 9.58
N LEU A 41 -3.79 3.09 8.91
CA LEU A 41 -5.24 3.23 9.09
C LEU A 41 -5.66 2.79 10.48
N ALA A 42 -4.97 1.79 11.03
CA ALA A 42 -5.16 1.39 12.41
C ALA A 42 -4.82 2.53 13.39
N LEU A 43 -3.82 3.36 13.11
CA LEU A 43 -3.52 4.54 13.94
C LEU A 43 -4.71 5.51 13.98
N GLU A 44 -5.30 5.82 12.82
CA GLU A 44 -6.49 6.67 12.71
C GLU A 44 -7.70 6.08 13.46
N ILE A 45 -7.88 4.76 13.43
CA ILE A 45 -8.99 4.09 14.14
C ILE A 45 -8.77 4.10 15.66
N LEU A 46 -7.51 3.99 16.12
CA LEU A 46 -7.19 3.97 17.54
C LEU A 46 -7.40 5.33 18.21
N ASP A 47 -7.37 6.43 17.43
CA ASP A 47 -7.70 7.79 17.86
C ASP A 47 -7.09 8.17 19.22
N PHE A 48 -5.78 7.91 19.36
CA PHE A 48 -5.09 8.12 20.64
C PHE A 48 -4.71 9.60 20.84
N PRO A 49 -4.72 10.08 22.10
CA PRO A 49 -4.35 11.47 22.41
C PRO A 49 -2.85 11.72 22.15
N PRO A 50 -2.43 12.97 21.91
CA PRO A 50 -1.06 13.30 21.54
C PRO A 50 0.01 12.69 22.47
N LEU A 51 0.85 11.82 21.93
CA LEU A 51 2.04 11.30 22.60
C LEU A 51 3.03 12.44 22.83
N TYR A 52 3.44 12.61 24.09
CA TYR A 52 4.33 13.68 24.53
C TYR A 52 3.86 15.10 24.16
N ARG A 53 2.56 15.28 23.85
CA ARG A 53 1.98 16.54 23.33
C ARG A 53 2.54 16.98 21.97
N ILE A 54 3.17 16.07 21.23
CA ILE A 54 3.82 16.37 19.94
C ILE A 54 3.16 15.61 18.78
N PHE A 55 2.95 14.30 18.93
CA PHE A 55 2.43 13.44 17.85
C PHE A 55 1.11 12.79 18.26
N ASP A 56 0.05 13.07 17.51
CA ASP A 56 -1.24 12.35 17.59
C ASP A 56 -1.37 11.31 16.46
N ALA A 57 -2.45 10.53 16.51
CA ALA A 57 -2.77 9.56 15.46
C ALA A 57 -2.79 10.19 14.05
N HIS A 58 -3.35 11.38 13.94
CA HIS A 58 -3.59 12.06 12.68
C HIS A 58 -2.29 12.56 12.02
N SER A 59 -1.38 13.15 12.80
CA SER A 59 -0.07 13.59 12.32
C SER A 59 0.81 12.43 11.89
N LEU A 60 0.75 11.27 12.57
CA LEU A 60 1.43 10.06 12.13
C LEU A 60 0.83 9.47 10.84
N TRP A 61 -0.49 9.54 10.69
CA TRP A 61 -1.17 9.16 9.44
C TRP A 61 -0.66 9.99 8.25
N HIS A 62 -0.63 11.32 8.39
CA HIS A 62 -0.08 12.21 7.34
C HIS A 62 1.40 11.92 7.07
N CYS A 63 2.21 11.76 8.13
CA CYS A 63 3.64 11.47 7.99
C CYS A 63 3.89 10.17 7.21
N GLY A 64 3.17 9.10 7.54
CA GLY A 64 3.34 7.79 6.91
C GLY A 64 2.81 7.71 5.47
N THR A 65 1.85 8.55 5.09
CA THR A 65 1.27 8.55 3.74
C THR A 65 2.06 9.38 2.73
N ILE A 66 2.84 10.38 3.17
CA ILE A 66 3.73 11.19 2.31
C ILE A 66 4.67 10.35 1.41
N PRO A 67 5.40 9.35 1.91
CA PRO A 67 6.32 8.56 1.07
C PRO A 67 5.62 7.52 0.19
N ALA A 68 4.33 7.22 0.40
CA ALA A 68 3.66 6.12 -0.29
C ALA A 68 3.67 6.23 -1.83
N PRO A 69 3.40 7.40 -2.45
CA PRO A 69 3.46 7.54 -3.91
C PRO A 69 4.86 7.29 -4.47
N TRP A 70 5.90 7.74 -3.77
CA TRP A 70 7.31 7.57 -4.17
C TRP A 70 7.74 6.11 -4.16
N LEU A 71 7.18 5.30 -3.25
CA LEU A 71 7.44 3.86 -3.18
C LEU A 71 6.63 3.07 -4.22
N LEU A 72 5.40 3.52 -4.53
CA LEU A 72 4.52 2.83 -5.46
C LEU A 72 4.91 3.06 -6.92
N TYR A 73 5.34 4.28 -7.26
CA TYR A 73 5.61 4.68 -8.64
C TYR A 73 6.62 3.77 -9.37
N PRO A 74 7.78 3.40 -8.78
CA PRO A 74 8.72 2.50 -9.44
C PRO A 74 8.13 1.10 -9.73
N ALA A 75 7.32 0.56 -8.80
CA ALA A 75 6.67 -0.74 -8.98
C ALA A 75 5.67 -0.71 -10.15
N LEU A 76 4.94 0.39 -10.29
CA LEU A 76 4.03 0.59 -11.42
C LEU A 76 4.77 0.72 -12.75
N MET A 77 5.86 1.48 -12.79
CA MET A 77 6.66 1.65 -14.00
C MET A 77 7.29 0.33 -14.46
N GLU A 78 7.75 -0.49 -13.52
CA GLU A 78 8.26 -1.84 -13.77
C GLU A 78 7.19 -2.75 -14.41
N ASP A 79 5.97 -2.73 -13.87
CA ASP A 79 4.84 -3.49 -14.40
C ASP A 79 4.46 -3.05 -15.82
N LEU A 80 4.33 -1.73 -16.05
CA LEU A 80 4.03 -1.17 -17.36
C LEU A 80 5.09 -1.53 -18.40
N TYR A 81 6.38 -1.49 -18.03
CA TYR A 81 7.47 -1.89 -18.90
C TYR A 81 7.38 -3.38 -19.28
N ASN A 82 7.08 -4.25 -18.31
CA ASN A 82 6.92 -5.68 -18.54
C ASN A 82 5.74 -5.98 -19.49
N VAL A 83 4.61 -5.28 -19.32
CA VAL A 83 3.44 -5.38 -20.20
C VAL A 83 3.74 -4.88 -21.61
N GLN A 84 4.50 -3.79 -21.77
CA GLN A 84 4.89 -3.31 -23.09
C GLN A 84 5.81 -4.30 -23.81
N LYS A 85 6.80 -4.85 -23.09
CA LYS A 85 7.75 -5.83 -23.61
C LYS A 85 7.08 -7.11 -24.07
N SER A 86 6.04 -7.57 -23.37
CA SER A 86 5.28 -8.77 -23.78
C SER A 86 4.51 -8.52 -25.08
N LYS A 87 3.87 -7.35 -25.24
CA LYS A 87 3.15 -6.98 -26.47
C LYS A 87 4.06 -6.91 -27.69
N THR A 88 5.27 -6.38 -27.55
CA THR A 88 6.24 -6.27 -28.66
C THR A 88 6.86 -7.62 -29.07
N LYS A 89 6.66 -8.69 -28.28
CA LYS A 89 7.16 -10.04 -28.58
C LYS A 89 6.12 -10.95 -29.23
N LEU A 90 4.87 -10.51 -29.40
CA LEU A 90 3.90 -11.24 -30.20
C LEU A 90 4.21 -11.03 -31.70
N PRO A 91 4.17 -12.09 -32.53
CA PRO A 91 4.41 -12.01 -33.97
C PRO A 91 3.33 -11.20 -34.71
#